data_AF-A0A0Q5K533-F1
#
_entry.id   AF-A0A0Q5K533-F1
#
_cell.length_a   1.000
_cell.length_b   1.000
_cell.length_c   1.000
_cell.angle_alpha   90.00
_cell.angle_beta   90.00
_cell.angle_gamma   90.00
#
_symmetry.space_group_name_H-M   'P 1'
#
loop_
_entity.id
_entity.type
_entity.pdbx_description
1 polymer ?
#
loop_
_entity_poly.entity_id
_entity_poly.type
_entity_poly.pdbx_seq_one_letter_code
_entity_poly.pdbx_strand_id
1 'polypeptide(L)'
;MDKTIVFRFTAPDPLKYEVKVAGQTTVKRRNWDGDKLLAYLQEHLPGVFEGRFPDYGLRIEPARKRDILLEGWKPEKEQGDEIKEAFDSLVGEVLEDIETEDFLLD
;
A
#
# COMPACT_ATOMS: atom_id res chain seq x y z
N MET A 1 25.92 5.04 -5.12
CA MET A 1 24.74 5.57 -4.40
C MET A 1 23.69 4.50 -4.50
N ASP A 2 23.20 4.02 -3.37
CA ASP A 2 22.17 2.98 -3.36
C ASP A 2 20.82 3.63 -3.69
N LYS A 3 20.15 3.12 -4.73
CA LYS A 3 18.85 3.61 -5.18
C LYS A 3 17.79 3.01 -4.28
N THR A 4 17.10 3.79 -3.46
CA THR A 4 16.03 3.30 -2.57
C THR A 4 14.64 3.83 -2.96
N ILE A 5 13.68 2.94 -3.17
CA ILE A 5 12.25 3.28 -3.25
C ILE A 5 11.72 3.37 -1.83
N VAL A 6 11.21 4.54 -1.44
CA VAL A 6 10.58 4.76 -0.13
C VAL A 6 9.08 4.84 -0.31
N PHE A 7 8.38 3.86 0.26
CA PHE A 7 6.94 3.84 0.33
C PHE A 7 6.46 4.44 1.65
N ARG A 8 5.82 5.60 1.54
CA ARG A 8 5.18 6.29 2.66
C ARG A 8 3.74 5.82 2.72
N PHE A 9 3.45 4.89 3.60
CA PHE A 9 2.15 4.25 3.72
C PHE A 9 1.19 5.09 4.57
N THR A 10 -0.07 5.15 4.15
CA THR A 10 -1.19 5.55 4.99
C THR A 10 -2.31 4.55 4.76
N ALA A 11 -3.11 4.28 5.79
CA ALA A 11 -4.30 3.46 5.64
C ALA A 11 -5.21 4.01 4.53
N PRO A 12 -5.84 3.13 3.72
CA PRO A 12 -6.81 3.55 2.73
C PRO A 12 -8.04 4.21 3.35
N ASP A 13 -8.89 4.79 2.50
CA ASP A 13 -10.19 5.27 2.94
C ASP A 13 -11.05 4.15 3.54
N PRO A 14 -11.93 4.46 4.50
CA PRO A 14 -12.79 3.47 5.14
C PRO A 14 -13.63 2.68 4.14
N LEU A 15 -13.68 1.37 4.31
CA LEU A 15 -14.48 0.47 3.49
C LEU A 15 -15.97 0.78 3.71
N LYS A 16 -16.70 1.01 2.61
CA LYS A 16 -18.15 1.22 2.63
C LYS A 16 -18.85 -0.09 2.26
N TYR A 17 -19.85 -0.47 3.04
CA TYR A 17 -20.66 -1.65 2.75
C TYR A 17 -22.13 -1.40 3.06
N GLU A 18 -23.01 -2.09 2.33
CA GLU A 18 -24.46 -1.97 2.49
C GLU A 18 -24.99 -3.06 3.40
N VAL A 19 -25.84 -2.68 4.35
CA VAL A 19 -26.59 -3.61 5.20
C VAL A 19 -28.08 -3.33 5.08
N LYS A 20 -28.87 -4.40 4.94
CA LYS A 20 -30.33 -4.30 5.01
C LYS A 20 -30.78 -4.41 6.45
N VAL A 21 -31.36 -3.35 6.98
CA VAL A 21 -31.97 -3.31 8.32
C VAL A 21 -33.44 -3.00 8.13
N ALA A 22 -34.32 -3.91 8.58
CA ALA A 22 -35.78 -3.76 8.46
C ALA A 22 -36.28 -3.39 7.05
N GLY A 23 -35.65 -3.94 6.00
CA GLY A 23 -36.02 -3.69 4.60
C GLY A 23 -35.44 -2.39 4.00
N GLN A 24 -34.70 -1.60 4.76
CA GLN A 24 -34.00 -0.40 4.29
C GLN A 24 -32.50 -0.67 4.13
N THR A 25 -31.92 -0.23 3.00
CA THR A 25 -30.47 -0.29 2.76
C THR A 25 -29.79 0.86 3.50
N THR A 26 -28.89 0.54 4.43
CA THR A 26 -28.05 1.49 5.15
C THR A 26 -26.59 1.29 4.74
N VAL A 27 -25.88 2.36 4.43
CA VAL A 27 -24.43 2.31 4.18
C VAL A 27 -23.69 2.45 5.49
N LYS A 28 -22.92 1.42 5.86
CA LYS A 28 -21.98 1.45 6.98
C LYS A 28 -20.57 1.66 6.47
N ARG A 29 -19.69 2.12 7.37
CA ARG A 29 -18.26 2.31 7.11
C ARG A 29 -17.46 1.56 8.17
N ARG A 30 -16.40 0.88 7.75
CA ARG A 30 -15.39 0.29 8.64
C ARG A 30 -14.02 0.85 8.29
N ASN A 31 -13.29 1.26 9.32
CA ASN A 31 -11.94 1.77 9.16
C ASN A 31 -10.98 0.59 9.05
N TRP A 32 -9.91 0.76 8.28
CA TRP A 32 -8.81 -0.18 8.26
C TRP A 32 -7.97 -0.08 9.53
N ASP A 33 -7.45 -1.20 10.00
CA ASP A 33 -6.34 -1.26 10.93
C ASP A 33 -5.05 -0.93 10.19
N GLY A 34 -4.70 0.36 10.19
CA GLY A 34 -3.53 0.88 9.48
C GLY A 34 -2.21 0.30 9.98
N ASP A 35 -2.10 0.01 11.27
CA ASP A 35 -0.87 -0.55 11.85
C ASP A 35 -0.71 -2.01 11.41
N LYS A 36 -1.80 -2.77 11.38
CA LYS A 36 -1.79 -4.15 10.87
C LYS A 36 -1.49 -4.22 9.37
N LEU A 37 -2.08 -3.33 8.55
CA LEU A 37 -1.78 -3.25 7.12
C LEU A 37 -0.31 -2.87 6.87
N LEU A 38 0.23 -1.92 7.63
CA LEU A 38 1.63 -1.53 7.52
C LEU A 38 2.56 -2.70 7.86
N ALA A 39 2.29 -3.40 8.95
CA ALA A 39 3.06 -4.57 9.37
C ALA A 39 3.05 -5.67 8.29
N TYR A 40 1.87 -5.95 7.72
CA TYR A 40 1.73 -6.90 6.62
C TYR A 40 2.58 -6.50 5.40
N LEU A 41 2.52 -5.24 4.98
CA LEU A 41 3.35 -4.76 3.88
C LEU A 41 4.84 -4.84 4.20
N GLN A 42 5.25 -4.57 5.44
CA GLN A 42 6.65 -4.70 5.87
C GLN A 42 7.14 -6.15 5.85
N GLU A 43 6.27 -7.13 6.07
CA GLU A 43 6.59 -8.54 6.05
C GLU A 43 6.59 -9.12 4.62
N HIS A 44 5.60 -8.79 3.81
CA HIS A 44 5.34 -9.48 2.54
C HIS A 44 5.88 -8.75 1.30
N LEU A 45 5.90 -7.41 1.30
CA LEU A 45 6.35 -6.65 0.13
C LEU A 45 7.83 -6.87 -0.22
N PRO A 46 8.79 -6.96 0.74
CA PRO A 46 10.20 -7.18 0.41
C PRO A 46 10.46 -8.44 -0.41
N GLY A 47 9.75 -9.54 -0.13
CA GLY A 47 9.96 -10.82 -0.81
C GLY A 47 9.60 -10.77 -2.30
N VAL A 48 8.54 -10.04 -2.67
CA VAL A 48 8.16 -9.86 -4.08
C VAL A 48 8.91 -8.70 -4.74
N PHE A 49 9.32 -7.70 -3.96
CA PHE A 49 10.04 -6.52 -4.44
C PHE A 49 11.39 -6.88 -5.06
N GLU A 50 12.18 -7.74 -4.42
CA GLU A 50 13.51 -8.13 -4.92
C GLU A 50 13.46 -8.76 -6.32
N GLY A 51 12.36 -9.44 -6.66
CA GLY A 51 12.16 -10.03 -7.99
C GLY A 51 11.84 -9.03 -9.10
N ARG A 52 11.19 -7.89 -8.77
CA ARG A 52 10.78 -6.85 -9.74
C ARG A 52 11.73 -5.66 -9.78
N PHE A 53 12.37 -5.35 -8.67
CA PHE A 53 13.26 -4.20 -8.49
C PHE A 53 14.63 -4.63 -7.93
N PRO A 54 15.37 -5.55 -8.60
CA PRO A 54 16.59 -6.14 -8.05
C PRO A 54 17.72 -5.13 -7.81
N ASP A 55 17.71 -4.00 -8.52
CA ASP A 55 18.72 -2.94 -8.42
C ASP A 55 18.37 -1.84 -7.41
N TYR A 56 17.28 -2.01 -6.66
CA TYR A 56 16.77 -1.00 -5.74
C TYR A 56 16.70 -1.55 -4.31
N GLY A 57 16.86 -0.67 -3.34
CA GLY A 57 16.45 -0.91 -1.96
C GLY A 57 14.99 -0.53 -1.74
N LEU A 58 14.38 -1.10 -0.70
CA LEU A 58 13.01 -0.80 -0.27
C LEU A 58 13.01 -0.25 1.16
N ARG A 59 12.24 0.81 1.39
CA ARG A 59 11.88 1.29 2.74
C ARG A 59 10.38 1.52 2.80
N ILE A 60 9.72 1.01 3.84
CA ILE A 60 8.29 1.21 4.07
C ILE A 60 8.12 1.88 5.42
N GLU A 61 7.47 3.04 5.43
CA GLU A 61 7.29 3.85 6.64
C GLU A 61 5.86 4.40 6.76
N PRO A 62 5.35 4.62 7.98
CA PRO A 62 4.07 5.28 8.18
C PRO A 62 4.15 6.77 7.80
N ALA A 63 3.08 7.29 7.22
CA ALA A 63 2.94 8.69 6.86
C ALA A 63 1.50 9.17 6.96
N ARG A 64 1.32 10.50 6.97
CA ARG A 64 -0.02 11.13 6.96
C ARG A 64 -0.70 11.09 5.59
N LYS A 65 0.06 10.84 4.53
CA LYS A 65 -0.40 10.77 3.14
C LYS A 65 0.44 9.72 2.41
N ARG A 66 -0.21 8.96 1.53
CA ARG A 66 0.45 7.99 0.66
C ARG A 66 1.41 8.72 -0.27
N ASP A 67 2.64 8.22 -0.39
CA ASP A 67 3.61 8.73 -1.36
C ASP A 67 4.66 7.67 -1.71
N ILE A 68 5.27 7.80 -2.90
CA ILE A 68 6.40 6.98 -3.35
C ILE A 68 7.54 7.93 -3.72
N LEU A 69 8.64 7.84 -2.96
CA LEU A 69 9.83 8.64 -3.16
C LEU A 69 10.96 7.79 -3.73
N LEU A 70 11.78 8.41 -4.58
CA LEU A 70 12.97 7.81 -5.16
C LEU A 70 14.19 8.49 -4.52
N GLU A 71 14.80 7.83 -3.53
CA GLU A 71 15.89 8.38 -2.72
C GLU A 71 17.26 7.88 -3.19
N GLY A 72 18.25 8.78 -3.25
CA GLY A 72 19.62 8.45 -3.66
C GLY A 72 19.88 8.60 -5.17
N TRP A 73 18.85 8.93 -5.96
CA TRP A 73 19.00 9.33 -7.36
C TRP A 73 17.84 10.24 -7.80
N LYS A 74 17.97 10.84 -8.99
CA LYS A 74 16.94 11.65 -9.64
C LYS A 74 16.77 11.14 -11.06
N PRO A 75 15.83 10.23 -11.34
CA PRO A 75 15.57 9.77 -12.69
C PRO A 75 14.92 10.90 -13.51
N GLU A 76 14.92 10.75 -14.84
CA GLU A 76 14.07 11.58 -15.69
C GLU A 76 12.59 11.35 -15.33
N LYS A 77 11.75 12.34 -15.63
CA LYS A 77 10.35 12.34 -15.20
C LYS A 77 9.62 11.06 -15.61
N GLU A 78 9.69 10.71 -16.89
CA GLU A 78 8.99 9.53 -17.45
C GLU A 78 9.45 8.24 -16.76
N GLN A 79 10.77 8.04 -16.66
CA GLN A 79 11.33 6.88 -15.96
C GLN A 79 10.92 6.85 -14.48
N GLY A 80 10.89 8.00 -13.81
CA GLY A 80 10.46 8.10 -12.42
C GLY A 80 8.99 7.73 -12.23
N ASP A 81 8.13 8.17 -13.15
CA ASP A 81 6.70 7.86 -13.14
C ASP A 81 6.46 6.36 -13.41
N GLU A 82 7.17 5.76 -14.37
CA GLU A 82 7.12 4.32 -14.65
C GLU A 82 7.53 3.46 -13.45
N ILE A 83 8.62 3.82 -12.75
CA ILE A 83 9.06 3.10 -11.55
C ILE A 83 7.99 3.18 -10.46
N LYS A 84 7.40 4.37 -10.27
CA LYS A 84 6.35 4.56 -9.27
C LYS A 84 5.09 3.77 -9.60
N GLU A 85 4.65 3.78 -10.85
CA GLU A 85 3.48 3.02 -11.30
C GLU A 85 3.68 1.50 -11.15
N ALA A 86 4.85 1.00 -11.57
CA ALA A 86 5.20 -0.40 -11.39
C ALA A 86 5.26 -0.80 -9.91
N PHE A 87 5.79 0.06 -9.05
CA PHE A 87 5.83 -0.17 -7.62
C PHE A 87 4.43 -0.10 -6.99
N ASP A 88 3.59 0.84 -7.41
CA ASP A 88 2.20 0.96 -6.95
C ASP A 88 1.39 -0.30 -7.28
N SER A 89 1.58 -0.82 -8.50
CA SER A 89 0.96 -2.06 -8.97
C SER A 89 1.38 -3.26 -8.12
N LEU A 90 2.68 -3.36 -7.78
CA LEU A 90 3.20 -4.40 -6.91
C LEU A 90 2.61 -4.34 -5.49
N VAL A 91 2.45 -3.13 -4.92
CA VAL A 91 1.78 -2.95 -3.63
C VAL A 91 0.33 -3.43 -3.72
N GLY A 92 -0.36 -3.13 -4.83
CA GLY A 92 -1.71 -3.62 -5.09
C GLY A 92 -1.80 -5.13 -5.05
N GLU A 93 -0.93 -5.83 -5.80
CA GLU A 93 -0.88 -7.29 -5.83
C GLU A 93 -0.67 -7.90 -4.44
N VAL A 94 0.23 -7.36 -3.62
CA VAL A 94 0.45 -7.86 -2.25
C VAL A 94 -0.78 -7.69 -1.37
N LEU A 95 -1.54 -6.60 -1.58
CA LEU A 95 -2.78 -6.35 -0.84
C LEU A 95 -3.97 -7.17 -1.35
N GLU A 96 -3.91 -7.74 -2.55
CA GLU A 96 -4.96 -8.65 -3.04
C GLU A 96 -4.99 -9.98 -2.26
N ASP A 97 -3.87 -10.37 -1.64
CA ASP A 97 -3.75 -11.60 -0.85
C ASP A 97 -4.37 -11.49 0.56
N ILE A 98 -4.88 -10.32 0.96
CA ILE A 98 -5.44 -10.14 2.30
C ILE A 98 -6.92 -10.51 2.39
N GLU A 99 -7.27 -11.23 3.46
CA GLU A 99 -8.67 -11.36 3.87
C GLU A 99 -9.11 -10.07 4.55
N THR A 100 -9.92 -9.26 3.85
CA THR A 100 -10.27 -7.89 4.26
C THR A 100 -10.77 -7.78 5.70
N GLU A 101 -11.61 -8.72 6.15
CA GLU A 101 -12.17 -8.68 7.51
C GLU A 101 -11.11 -8.76 8.61
N ASP A 102 -9.96 -9.38 8.35
CA ASP A 102 -8.87 -9.46 9.33
C ASP A 102 -8.17 -8.11 9.53
N PHE A 103 -8.35 -7.16 8.62
CA PHE A 103 -7.68 -5.86 8.62
C PHE A 103 -8.64 -4.69 8.85
N LEU A 104 -9.89 -4.95 9.22
CA LEU A 104 -10.84 -3.92 9.61
C LEU A 104 -10.89 -3.79 11.14
N LEU A 105 -11.03 -2.55 11.60
CA LEU A 105 -11.36 -2.28 13.00
C LEU A 105 -12.81 -2.68 13.28
N ASP A 106 -13.04 -3.25 14.47
CA ASP A 106 -14.35 -3.75 14.89
C ASP A 106 -15.46 -2.69 14.92
#